data_AF-A0A7S2N078-F1
#
_entry.id   AF-A0A7S2N078-F1
#
_cell.length_a   1.000
_cell.length_b   1.000
_cell.length_c   1.000
_cell.angle_alpha   90.00
_cell.angle_beta   90.00
_cell.angle_gamma   90.00
#
_symmetry.space_group_name_H-M   'P 1'
#
loop_
_entity.id
_entity.type
_entity.pdbx_description
1 polymer ?
#
loop_
_entity_poly.entity_id
_entity_poly.type
_entity_poly.pdbx_seq_one_letter_code
_entity_poly.pdbx_strand_id
1 'polypeptide(L)'
;TAHMKDVNDVPAEKKSELIEWFRRYKTAEGKGLNSFGLDEKVMDKAYALKICQETYEHWWNLRHGALKDLHVPEADYEKELERAMALEKLAISEEELDWVQVLGEGWASPLDGFMNEHQFLQSLHYEHLIVDGKWVPMPIPITLSVKNADLKKYEGKDAIALTTRHGDDQIVATIENPTFYEHRTEERCGRTIGIVHGGHPYCRMVLESGEHLIGGK
;
A
#
# COMPACT_ATOMS: atom_id res chain seq x y z
N THR A 1 5.19 -47.61 4.96
CA THR A 1 5.72 -46.31 5.42
C THR A 1 4.66 -45.66 6.28
N ALA A 2 4.96 -45.33 7.54
CA ALA A 2 3.99 -44.65 8.39
C ALA A 2 3.58 -43.33 7.73
N HIS A 3 2.29 -43.11 7.52
CA HIS A 3 1.77 -41.85 7.01
C HIS A 3 1.92 -40.80 8.11
N MET A 4 3.07 -40.12 8.16
CA MET A 4 3.25 -38.94 9.01
C MET A 4 2.24 -37.88 8.58
N LYS A 5 1.40 -37.42 9.51
CA LYS A 5 0.34 -36.43 9.28
C LYS A 5 0.55 -35.16 10.09
N ASP A 6 1.43 -35.20 11.08
CA ASP A 6 1.80 -34.09 11.96
C ASP A 6 3.31 -34.07 12.22
N VAL A 7 3.87 -32.92 12.59
CA VAL A 7 5.28 -32.81 12.92
C VAL A 7 5.68 -33.56 14.19
N ASN A 8 4.70 -33.89 15.03
CA ASN A 8 4.87 -34.75 16.19
C ASN A 8 5.10 -36.21 15.80
N ASP A 9 4.74 -36.63 14.58
CA ASP A 9 5.06 -37.96 14.05
C ASP A 9 6.53 -38.06 13.59
N VAL A 10 7.23 -36.92 13.49
CA VAL A 10 8.63 -36.85 13.05
C VAL A 10 9.56 -36.96 14.26
N PRO A 11 10.55 -37.88 14.25
CA PRO A 11 11.55 -37.99 15.32
C PRO A 11 12.24 -36.66 15.62
N ALA A 12 12.47 -36.36 16.90
CA ALA A 12 13.08 -35.11 17.34
C ALA A 12 14.44 -34.85 16.69
N GLU A 13 15.28 -35.88 16.57
CA GLU A 13 16.60 -35.81 15.94
C GLU A 13 16.54 -35.29 14.50
N LYS A 14 15.57 -35.76 13.71
CA LYS A 14 15.38 -35.30 12.33
C LYS A 14 14.93 -33.84 12.25
N LYS A 15 14.11 -33.39 13.20
CA LYS A 15 13.69 -31.99 13.29
C LYS A 15 14.88 -31.08 13.61
N SER A 16 15.69 -31.47 14.58
CA SER A 16 16.92 -30.75 14.95
C SER A 16 17.94 -30.71 13.80
N GLU A 17 18.16 -31.82 13.11
CA GLU A 17 19.05 -31.89 11.94
C GLU A 17 18.60 -30.92 10.83
N LEU A 18 17.30 -30.88 10.53
CA LEU A 18 16.74 -29.99 9.52
C LEU A 18 16.91 -28.50 9.89
N ILE A 19 16.61 -28.14 11.14
CA ILE A 19 16.77 -26.76 11.64
C ILE A 19 18.24 -26.35 11.54
N GLU A 20 19.17 -27.19 11.98
CA GLU A 20 20.60 -26.89 11.92
C GLU A 20 21.12 -26.79 10.49
N TRP A 21 20.62 -27.63 9.58
CA TRP A 21 20.93 -27.49 8.16
C TRP A 21 20.46 -26.13 7.63
N PHE A 22 19.19 -25.76 7.83
CA PHE A 22 18.66 -24.47 7.39
C PHE A 22 19.34 -23.28 8.06
N ARG A 23 19.85 -23.43 9.28
CA ARG A 23 20.60 -22.38 9.96
C ARG A 23 21.91 -22.06 9.22
N ARG A 24 22.57 -23.10 8.70
CA ARG A 24 23.94 -23.01 8.18
C ARG A 24 24.03 -23.04 6.65
N TYR A 25 22.99 -23.44 5.91
CA TYR A 25 23.14 -23.73 4.49
C TYR A 25 23.66 -22.54 3.64
N LYS A 26 23.37 -21.30 4.06
CA LYS A 26 23.85 -20.08 3.39
C LYS A 26 25.26 -19.66 3.80
N THR A 27 25.88 -20.27 4.81
CA THR A 27 27.24 -19.88 5.25
C THR A 27 28.30 -20.22 4.22
N ALA A 28 28.07 -21.26 3.40
CA ALA A 28 28.93 -21.58 2.26
C ALA A 28 28.98 -20.45 1.21
N GLU A 29 27.96 -19.59 1.17
CA GLU A 29 27.88 -18.41 0.30
C GLU A 29 28.45 -17.14 0.97
N GLY A 30 29.11 -17.26 2.14
CA GLY A 30 29.64 -16.11 2.89
C GLY A 30 28.59 -15.29 3.65
N LYS A 31 27.34 -15.77 3.73
CA LYS A 31 26.27 -15.15 4.51
C LYS A 31 26.32 -15.60 5.98
N GLY A 32 25.72 -14.83 6.88
CA GLY A 32 25.59 -15.20 8.30
C GLY A 32 24.66 -16.38 8.54
N LEU A 33 24.57 -16.82 9.81
CA LEU A 33 23.59 -17.82 10.25
C LEU A 33 22.17 -17.26 10.12
N ASN A 34 21.23 -18.08 9.64
CA ASN A 34 19.82 -17.68 9.61
C ASN A 34 19.24 -17.64 11.03
N SER A 35 18.42 -16.64 11.31
CA SER A 35 17.48 -16.62 12.44
C SER A 35 16.10 -17.08 11.97
N PHE A 36 15.33 -17.70 12.86
CA PHE A 36 13.98 -18.18 12.56
C PHE A 36 12.94 -17.41 13.37
N GLY A 37 11.74 -17.25 12.79
CA GLY A 37 10.57 -16.81 13.54
C GLY A 37 10.09 -17.87 14.54
N LEU A 38 9.07 -17.51 15.34
CA LEU A 38 8.41 -18.41 16.30
C LEU A 38 9.36 -19.03 17.34
N ASP A 39 10.43 -18.33 17.70
CA ASP A 39 11.48 -18.82 18.62
C ASP A 39 12.05 -20.18 18.20
N GLU A 40 12.16 -20.44 16.89
CA GLU A 40 12.66 -21.72 16.33
C GLU A 40 11.78 -22.93 16.64
N LYS A 41 10.56 -22.70 17.14
CA LYS A 41 9.62 -23.78 17.45
C LYS A 41 9.05 -24.36 16.16
N VAL A 42 9.04 -25.69 16.11
CA VAL A 42 8.37 -26.42 15.05
C VAL A 42 6.89 -26.53 15.40
N MET A 43 6.04 -25.95 14.56
CA MET A 43 4.60 -25.85 14.83
C MET A 43 3.86 -27.08 14.32
N ASP A 44 2.84 -27.49 15.07
CA ASP A 44 2.00 -28.64 14.74
C ASP A 44 1.01 -28.33 13.61
N LYS A 45 0.29 -29.37 13.17
CA LYS A 45 -0.74 -29.25 12.12
C LYS A 45 -1.85 -28.28 12.53
N ALA A 46 -2.22 -28.24 13.82
CA ALA A 46 -3.30 -27.38 14.29
C ALA A 46 -2.95 -25.91 14.11
N TYR A 47 -1.73 -25.51 14.47
CA TYR A 47 -1.21 -24.17 14.21
C TYR A 47 -1.12 -23.88 12.71
N ALA A 48 -0.57 -24.80 11.91
CA ALA A 48 -0.48 -24.60 10.46
C ALA A 48 -1.85 -24.38 9.81
N LEU A 49 -2.85 -25.18 10.19
CA LEU A 49 -4.23 -25.04 9.71
C LEU A 49 -4.88 -23.74 10.21
N LYS A 50 -4.58 -23.31 11.44
CA LYS A 50 -5.03 -22.00 11.94
C LYS A 50 -4.52 -20.86 11.06
N ILE A 51 -3.23 -20.85 10.72
CA ILE A 51 -2.65 -19.83 9.83
C ILE A 51 -3.28 -19.89 8.43
N CYS A 52 -3.48 -21.09 7.88
CA CYS A 52 -4.20 -21.25 6.61
C CYS A 52 -5.63 -20.69 6.67
N GLN A 53 -6.35 -20.92 7.78
CA GLN A 53 -7.70 -20.41 7.96
C GLN A 53 -7.70 -18.88 8.09
N GLU A 54 -6.82 -18.30 8.92
CA GLU A 54 -6.70 -16.85 9.08
C GLU A 54 -6.37 -16.17 7.75
N THR A 55 -5.37 -16.67 7.03
CA THR A 55 -5.01 -16.13 5.70
C THR A 55 -6.13 -16.31 4.67
N TYR A 56 -6.85 -17.43 4.70
CA TYR A 56 -8.03 -17.64 3.86
C TYR A 56 -9.15 -16.65 4.20
N GLU A 57 -9.43 -16.40 5.47
CA GLU A 57 -10.45 -15.44 5.89
C GLU A 57 -10.08 -14.01 5.49
N HIS A 58 -8.80 -13.62 5.61
CA HIS A 58 -8.32 -12.34 5.09
C HIS A 58 -8.53 -12.23 3.58
N TRP A 59 -8.14 -13.25 2.81
CA TRP A 59 -8.38 -13.29 1.37
C TRP A 59 -9.87 -13.31 1.03
N TRP A 60 -10.67 -14.09 1.75
CA TRP A 60 -12.11 -14.21 1.55
C TRP A 60 -12.80 -12.87 1.80
N ASN A 61 -12.44 -12.17 2.88
CA ASN A 61 -12.91 -10.83 3.19
C ASN A 61 -12.37 -9.77 2.21
N LEU A 62 -11.19 -9.95 1.62
CA LEU A 62 -10.75 -9.07 0.53
C LEU A 62 -11.63 -9.27 -0.72
N ARG A 63 -11.97 -10.54 -1.03
CA ARG A 63 -12.76 -10.91 -2.21
C ARG A 63 -14.26 -10.74 -2.06
N HIS A 64 -14.77 -10.78 -0.83
CA HIS A 64 -16.21 -10.82 -0.50
C HIS A 64 -16.61 -9.89 0.65
N GLY A 65 -15.66 -9.30 1.36
CA GLY A 65 -15.92 -8.13 2.20
C GLY A 65 -16.18 -6.91 1.31
N ALA A 66 -16.53 -5.79 1.92
CA ALA A 66 -16.83 -4.56 1.21
C ALA A 66 -15.54 -3.97 0.61
N LEU A 67 -15.12 -4.50 -0.54
CA LEU A 67 -14.23 -3.81 -1.45
C LEU A 67 -14.83 -2.41 -1.65
N LYS A 68 -14.03 -1.40 -1.34
CA LYS A 68 -14.45 -0.01 -1.44
C LYS A 68 -14.11 0.48 -2.85
N ASP A 69 -15.04 0.21 -3.76
CA ASP A 69 -15.02 0.75 -5.12
C ASP A 69 -15.26 2.25 -5.05
N LEU A 70 -14.36 3.04 -5.65
CA LEU A 70 -14.44 4.50 -5.67
C LEU A 70 -14.91 5.05 -7.01
N HIS A 71 -15.30 4.19 -7.96
CA HIS A 71 -15.93 4.65 -9.19
C HIS A 71 -17.27 5.31 -8.88
N VAL A 72 -17.53 6.41 -9.59
CA VAL A 72 -18.86 7.02 -9.61
C VAL A 72 -19.84 5.99 -10.21
N PRO A 73 -21.00 5.73 -9.57
CA PRO A 73 -22.01 4.87 -10.14
C PRO A 73 -22.40 5.33 -11.55
N GLU A 74 -22.63 4.40 -12.47
CA GLU A 74 -22.93 4.70 -13.89
C GLU A 74 -24.10 5.69 -14.05
N ALA A 75 -25.11 5.60 -13.17
CA ALA A 75 -26.27 6.49 -13.16
C ALA A 75 -25.94 7.97 -12.84
N ASP A 76 -24.82 8.22 -12.15
CA ASP A 76 -24.39 9.55 -11.72
C ASP A 76 -23.22 10.10 -12.58
N TYR A 77 -22.65 9.29 -13.48
CA TYR A 77 -21.44 9.61 -14.23
C TYR A 77 -21.50 10.95 -14.98
N GLU A 78 -22.53 11.17 -15.80
CA GLU A 78 -22.67 12.39 -16.61
C GLU A 78 -22.77 13.65 -15.74
N LYS A 79 -23.50 13.55 -14.62
CA LYS A 79 -23.66 14.65 -13.67
C LYS A 79 -22.35 14.97 -12.96
N GLU A 80 -21.62 13.95 -12.53
CA GLU A 80 -20.32 14.15 -11.87
C GLU A 80 -19.26 14.64 -12.86
N LEU A 81 -19.31 14.21 -14.12
CA LEU A 81 -18.45 14.73 -15.18
C LEU A 81 -18.70 16.22 -15.42
N GLU A 82 -19.97 16.64 -15.54
CA GLU A 82 -20.33 18.06 -15.69
C GLU A 82 -19.82 18.91 -14.51
N ARG A 83 -19.99 18.40 -13.27
CA ARG A 83 -19.44 19.04 -12.07
C ARG A 83 -17.91 19.16 -12.13
N ALA A 84 -17.23 18.07 -12.46
CA ALA A 84 -15.78 18.01 -12.50
C ALA A 84 -15.18 18.96 -13.55
N MET A 85 -15.86 19.19 -14.67
CA MET A 85 -15.42 20.14 -15.71
C MET A 85 -15.27 21.58 -15.20
N ALA A 86 -16.02 21.96 -14.16
CA ALA A 86 -16.00 23.28 -13.54
C ALA A 86 -14.96 23.44 -12.42
N LEU A 87 -14.31 22.35 -11.99
CA LEU A 87 -13.32 22.38 -10.91
C LEU A 87 -11.96 22.89 -11.39
N GLU A 88 -11.12 23.30 -10.43
CA GLU A 88 -9.70 23.47 -10.70
C GLU A 88 -9.09 22.13 -11.10
N LYS A 89 -8.33 22.13 -12.20
CA LYS A 89 -7.73 20.92 -12.77
C LYS A 89 -6.27 20.78 -12.37
N LEU A 90 -5.92 19.60 -11.88
CA LEU A 90 -4.56 19.17 -11.60
C LEU A 90 -4.18 18.06 -12.59
N ALA A 91 -3.21 18.34 -13.44
CA ALA A 91 -2.67 17.33 -14.36
C ALA A 91 -1.75 16.37 -13.60
N ILE A 92 -1.98 15.07 -13.76
CA ILE A 92 -1.25 14.01 -13.05
C ILE A 92 -0.33 13.21 -14.00
N SER A 93 0.70 12.57 -13.44
CA SER A 93 1.59 11.69 -14.21
C SER A 93 0.95 10.34 -14.56
N GLU A 94 1.61 9.53 -15.40
CA GLU A 94 1.15 8.17 -15.70
C GLU A 94 1.17 7.29 -14.44
N GLU A 95 2.19 7.45 -13.60
CA GLU A 95 2.29 6.70 -12.34
C GLU A 95 1.22 7.13 -11.33
N GLU A 96 0.84 8.41 -11.32
CA GLU A 96 -0.27 8.90 -10.51
C GLU A 96 -1.63 8.40 -11.04
N LEU A 97 -1.76 8.25 -12.36
CA LEU A 97 -2.95 7.63 -12.98
C LEU A 97 -3.10 6.15 -12.60
N ASP A 98 -1.99 5.39 -12.56
CA ASP A 98 -2.01 4.02 -12.05
C ASP A 98 -2.52 3.95 -10.60
N TRP A 99 -2.14 4.92 -9.76
CA TRP A 99 -2.67 5.00 -8.39
C TRP A 99 -4.16 5.36 -8.34
N VAL A 100 -4.64 6.20 -9.25
CA VAL A 100 -6.08 6.47 -9.40
C VAL A 100 -6.82 5.17 -9.72
N GLN A 101 -6.31 4.33 -10.63
CA GLN A 101 -6.93 3.04 -10.94
C GLN A 101 -6.92 2.09 -9.73
N VAL A 102 -5.78 1.99 -9.02
CA VAL A 102 -5.65 1.16 -7.81
C VAL A 102 -6.68 1.55 -6.74
N LEU A 103 -6.90 2.84 -6.55
CA LEU A 103 -7.92 3.37 -5.63
C LEU A 103 -9.33 3.12 -6.17
N GLY A 104 -9.59 3.44 -7.44
CA GLY A 104 -10.88 3.27 -8.11
C GLY A 104 -11.42 1.85 -8.01
N GLU A 105 -10.59 0.86 -8.34
CA GLU A 105 -10.95 -0.56 -8.29
C GLU A 105 -10.94 -1.16 -6.87
N GLY A 106 -10.68 -0.36 -5.84
CA GLY A 106 -10.72 -0.78 -4.44
C GLY A 106 -9.59 -1.72 -4.01
N TRP A 107 -8.50 -1.84 -4.79
CA TRP A 107 -7.32 -2.64 -4.40
C TRP A 107 -6.70 -2.18 -3.09
N ALA A 108 -6.82 -0.89 -2.79
CA ALA A 108 -6.33 -0.27 -1.57
C ALA A 108 -7.40 -0.14 -0.46
N SER A 109 -8.47 -0.92 -0.53
CA SER A 109 -9.50 -0.95 0.52
C SER A 109 -8.85 -1.12 1.91
N PRO A 110 -9.25 -0.33 2.92
CA PRO A 110 -10.45 0.50 2.99
C PRO A 110 -10.22 1.99 2.69
N LEU A 111 -9.13 2.36 2.01
CA LEU A 111 -8.91 3.77 1.63
C LEU A 111 -10.09 4.31 0.83
N ASP A 112 -10.41 5.57 1.07
CA ASP A 112 -11.52 6.28 0.44
C ASP A 112 -11.09 7.41 -0.47
N GLY A 113 -9.81 7.40 -0.85
CA GLY A 113 -9.11 8.33 -1.72
C GLY A 113 -7.62 8.33 -1.41
N PHE A 114 -6.88 9.34 -1.87
CA PHE A 114 -5.46 9.49 -1.56
C PHE A 114 -5.25 9.73 -0.05
N MET A 115 -4.19 9.13 0.50
CA MET A 115 -3.93 9.17 1.94
C MET A 115 -3.84 10.60 2.47
N ASN A 116 -4.59 10.90 3.53
CA ASN A 116 -4.33 12.07 4.36
C ASN A 116 -3.05 11.88 5.20
N GLU A 117 -2.58 12.93 5.87
CA GLU A 117 -1.34 12.90 6.65
C GLU A 117 -1.33 11.80 7.71
N HIS A 118 -2.46 11.57 8.38
CA HIS A 118 -2.56 10.55 9.42
C HIS A 118 -2.41 9.13 8.84
N GLN A 119 -3.08 8.83 7.72
CA GLN A 119 -2.94 7.55 7.01
C GLN A 119 -1.52 7.35 6.46
N PHE A 120 -0.93 8.41 5.90
CA PHE A 120 0.44 8.42 5.40
C PHE A 120 1.46 8.07 6.50
N LEU A 121 1.36 8.73 7.65
CA LEU A 121 2.23 8.47 8.80
C LEU A 121 2.04 7.05 9.35
N GLN A 122 0.80 6.57 9.43
CA GLN A 122 0.52 5.19 9.83
C GLN A 122 1.16 4.18 8.86
N SER A 123 1.02 4.39 7.55
CA SER A 123 1.66 3.56 6.53
C SER A 123 3.19 3.54 6.69
N LEU A 124 3.83 4.70 6.86
CA LEU A 124 5.28 4.81 7.00
C LEU A 124 5.85 4.22 8.30
N HIS A 125 5.12 4.33 9.41
CA HIS A 125 5.65 3.96 10.73
C HIS A 125 5.21 2.57 11.19
N TYR A 126 4.04 2.13 10.77
CA TYR A 126 3.42 0.91 11.23
C TYR A 126 3.19 -0.11 10.12
N GLU A 127 3.38 0.28 8.86
CA GLU A 127 3.07 -0.56 7.69
C GLU A 127 1.59 -1.01 7.65
N HIS A 128 0.73 -0.31 8.40
CA HIS A 128 -0.68 -0.64 8.60
C HIS A 128 -1.50 0.64 8.77
N LEU A 129 -2.76 0.59 8.36
CA LEU A 129 -3.79 1.54 8.78
C LEU A 129 -4.55 0.99 9.97
N ILE A 130 -4.99 1.89 10.86
CA ILE A 130 -5.90 1.56 11.97
C ILE A 130 -7.29 2.07 11.60
N VAL A 131 -8.21 1.15 11.31
CA VAL A 131 -9.59 1.46 10.88
C VAL A 131 -10.55 0.75 11.82
N ASP A 132 -11.40 1.51 12.51
CA ASP A 132 -12.33 1.00 13.53
C ASP A 132 -11.66 0.08 14.57
N GLY A 133 -10.43 0.44 14.98
CA GLY A 133 -9.63 -0.32 15.94
C GLY A 133 -8.98 -1.59 15.38
N LYS A 134 -9.11 -1.88 14.08
CA LYS A 134 -8.48 -3.01 13.40
C LYS A 134 -7.25 -2.56 12.62
N TRP A 135 -6.23 -3.42 12.60
CA TRP A 135 -5.02 -3.22 11.83
C TRP A 135 -5.21 -3.79 10.43
N VAL A 136 -5.05 -2.95 9.42
CA VAL A 136 -5.12 -3.34 8.01
C VAL A 136 -3.74 -3.12 7.39
N PRO A 137 -3.08 -4.16 6.84
CA PRO A 137 -1.79 -3.99 6.19
C PRO A 137 -1.85 -2.95 5.08
N MET A 138 -0.95 -1.98 5.13
CA MET A 138 -0.83 -0.90 4.14
C MET A 138 0.61 -0.35 4.14
N PRO A 139 1.59 -1.15 3.71
CA PRO A 139 3.02 -0.80 3.83
C PRO A 139 3.49 0.25 2.83
N ILE A 140 2.72 0.51 1.76
CA ILE A 140 3.11 1.42 0.68
C ILE A 140 2.20 2.66 0.71
N PRO A 141 2.77 3.87 0.85
CA PRO A 141 1.99 5.10 0.77
C PRO A 141 1.38 5.31 -0.62
N ILE A 142 0.05 5.52 -0.65
CA ILE A 142 -0.72 5.84 -1.86
C ILE A 142 -1.08 7.32 -1.80
N THR A 143 -0.28 8.14 -2.46
CA THR A 143 -0.31 9.59 -2.33
C THR A 143 -0.19 10.26 -3.69
N LEU A 144 -0.77 11.46 -3.80
CA LEU A 144 -0.64 12.35 -4.95
C LEU A 144 0.25 13.53 -4.58
N SER A 145 1.16 13.95 -5.46
CA SER A 145 2.09 15.06 -5.14
C SER A 145 1.68 16.37 -5.82
N VAL A 146 2.02 17.49 -5.19
CA VAL A 146 1.83 18.83 -5.76
C VAL A 146 3.02 19.71 -5.45
N LYS A 147 3.41 20.52 -6.44
CA LYS A 147 4.52 21.45 -6.30
C LYS A 147 4.13 22.65 -5.46
N ASN A 148 5.09 23.18 -4.70
CA ASN A 148 4.92 24.40 -3.92
C ASN A 148 4.33 25.58 -4.70
N ALA A 149 4.74 25.73 -5.96
CA ALA A 149 4.28 26.82 -6.83
C ALA A 149 2.77 26.74 -7.13
N ASP A 150 2.20 25.54 -7.15
CA ASP A 150 0.82 25.29 -7.54
C ASP A 150 -0.12 25.15 -6.34
N LEU A 151 0.41 25.01 -5.11
CA LEU A 151 -0.37 24.76 -3.90
C LEU A 151 -1.52 25.77 -3.69
N LYS A 152 -1.22 27.07 -3.85
CA LYS A 152 -2.19 28.16 -3.70
C LYS A 152 -3.36 28.11 -4.68
N LYS A 153 -3.22 27.41 -5.81
CA LYS A 153 -4.31 27.21 -6.78
C LYS A 153 -5.41 26.33 -6.20
N TYR A 154 -5.03 25.41 -5.33
CA TYR A 154 -5.89 24.34 -4.83
C TYR A 154 -6.28 24.50 -3.35
N GLU A 155 -5.49 25.23 -2.56
CA GLU A 155 -5.82 25.55 -1.18
C GLU A 155 -7.20 26.22 -1.04
N GLY A 156 -8.01 25.72 -0.10
CA GLY A 156 -9.34 26.25 0.19
C GLY A 156 -10.41 25.89 -0.85
N LYS A 157 -10.09 25.05 -1.84
CA LYS A 157 -11.09 24.46 -2.74
C LYS A 157 -11.77 23.27 -2.06
N ASP A 158 -13.08 23.17 -2.23
CA ASP A 158 -13.84 22.02 -1.71
C ASP A 158 -13.60 20.75 -2.54
N ALA A 159 -13.25 20.89 -3.82
CA ALA A 159 -12.91 19.78 -4.71
C ALA A 159 -11.94 20.18 -5.83
N ILE A 160 -11.20 19.20 -6.35
CA ILE A 160 -10.23 19.34 -7.46
C ILE A 160 -10.48 18.22 -8.47
N ALA A 161 -10.42 18.51 -9.76
CA ALA A 161 -10.45 17.49 -10.81
C ALA A 161 -9.03 17.05 -11.20
N LEU A 162 -8.82 15.75 -11.35
CA LEU A 162 -7.56 15.18 -11.86
C LEU A 162 -7.67 14.95 -13.37
N THR A 163 -6.65 15.36 -14.11
CA THR A 163 -6.61 15.18 -15.58
C THR A 163 -5.36 14.45 -16.03
N THR A 164 -5.47 13.69 -17.11
CA THR A 164 -4.30 13.12 -17.79
C THR A 164 -3.38 14.24 -18.31
N ARG A 165 -2.06 14.00 -18.31
CA ARG A 165 -1.07 14.95 -18.86
C ARG A 165 -0.82 14.78 -20.36
N HIS A 166 -1.20 13.64 -20.94
CA HIS A 166 -0.85 13.25 -22.31
C HIS A 166 -2.05 13.26 -23.27
N GLY A 167 -2.48 14.47 -23.67
CA GLY A 167 -3.02 14.69 -25.02
C GLY A 167 -4.51 15.02 -25.14
N ASP A 168 -5.33 14.75 -24.13
CA ASP A 168 -6.78 15.03 -24.18
C ASP A 168 -7.32 15.79 -22.96
N ASP A 169 -6.48 16.06 -21.95
CA ASP A 169 -6.88 16.66 -20.66
C ASP A 169 -8.12 15.95 -20.06
N GLN A 170 -8.23 14.63 -20.29
CA GLN A 170 -9.37 13.85 -19.84
C GLN A 170 -9.45 13.88 -18.32
N ILE A 171 -10.63 14.20 -17.79
CA ILE A 171 -10.91 14.12 -16.36
C ILE A 171 -11.03 12.64 -15.99
N VAL A 172 -10.18 12.21 -15.05
CA VAL A 172 -10.10 10.81 -14.61
C VAL A 172 -10.64 10.58 -13.21
N ALA A 173 -10.64 11.61 -12.36
CA ALA A 173 -11.15 11.55 -11.00
C ALA A 173 -11.40 12.96 -10.43
N THR A 174 -12.04 13.02 -9.26
CA THR A 174 -12.12 14.21 -8.42
C THR A 174 -11.62 13.89 -7.02
N ILE A 175 -10.96 14.84 -6.36
CA ILE A 175 -10.62 14.78 -4.94
C ILE A 175 -11.51 15.77 -4.20
N GLU A 176 -12.34 15.26 -3.30
CA GLU A 176 -13.20 16.00 -2.38
C GLU A 176 -12.48 16.30 -1.07
N ASN A 177 -12.72 17.51 -0.55
CA ASN A 177 -12.13 18.03 0.69
C ASN A 177 -10.60 17.82 0.76
N PRO A 178 -9.85 18.33 -0.24
CA PRO A 178 -8.42 18.11 -0.31
C PRO A 178 -7.69 18.69 0.91
N THR A 179 -6.74 17.92 1.42
CA THR A 179 -5.83 18.29 2.50
C THR A 179 -4.40 18.24 2.00
N PHE A 180 -3.57 19.17 2.45
CA PHE A 180 -2.21 19.34 1.97
C PHE A 180 -1.23 19.22 3.13
N TYR A 181 -0.18 18.43 2.95
CA TYR A 181 0.84 18.19 3.99
C TYR A 181 2.22 17.95 3.36
N GLU A 182 3.29 18.07 4.16
CA GLU A 182 4.66 17.94 3.68
C GLU A 182 4.95 16.52 3.18
N HIS A 183 5.61 16.39 2.02
CA HIS A 183 5.94 15.09 1.46
C HIS A 183 7.13 14.42 2.15
N ARG A 184 8.15 15.20 2.55
CA ARG A 184 9.39 14.68 3.19
C ARG A 184 9.98 13.49 2.42
N THR A 185 10.28 13.71 1.15
CA THR A 185 10.63 12.68 0.15
C THR A 185 11.78 11.75 0.59
N GLU A 186 12.81 12.28 1.26
CA GLU A 186 13.90 11.47 1.81
C GLU A 186 13.44 10.50 2.91
N GLU A 187 12.60 10.97 3.84
CA GLU A 187 12.03 10.14 4.90
C GLU A 187 11.14 9.04 4.30
N ARG A 188 10.26 9.40 3.35
CA ARG A 188 9.41 8.44 2.64
C ARG A 188 10.24 7.34 1.98
N CYS A 189 11.28 7.72 1.22
CA CYS A 189 12.18 6.76 0.58
C CYS A 189 12.87 5.86 1.60
N GLY A 190 13.45 6.45 2.65
CA GLY A 190 14.18 5.72 3.68
C GLY A 190 13.32 4.70 4.42
N ARG A 191 12.05 5.03 4.71
CA ARG A 191 11.13 4.14 5.43
C ARG A 191 10.47 3.09 4.56
N THR A 192 10.10 3.44 3.33
CA THR A 192 9.36 2.52 2.45
C THR A 192 10.30 1.57 1.71
N ILE A 193 11.47 2.05 1.29
CA ILE A 193 12.39 1.33 0.40
C ILE A 193 13.66 0.89 1.14
N GLY A 194 13.99 1.55 2.26
CA GLY A 194 15.21 1.29 3.03
C GLY A 194 16.46 2.00 2.50
N ILE A 195 16.33 2.80 1.43
CA ILE A 195 17.43 3.58 0.82
C ILE A 195 16.94 4.94 0.34
N VAL A 196 17.86 5.92 0.29
CA VAL A 196 17.64 7.24 -0.31
C VAL A 196 18.71 7.44 -1.39
N HIS A 197 18.39 7.05 -2.62
CA HIS A 197 19.37 7.10 -3.72
C HIS A 197 18.70 7.36 -5.07
N GLY A 198 19.01 8.49 -5.72
CA GLY A 198 18.45 8.87 -7.02
C GLY A 198 18.82 7.94 -8.19
N GLY A 199 19.71 6.96 -7.99
CA GLY A 199 19.93 5.87 -8.93
C GLY A 199 18.84 4.79 -8.92
N HIS A 200 18.09 4.64 -7.82
CA HIS A 200 16.97 3.70 -7.77
C HIS A 200 15.74 4.31 -8.45
N PRO A 201 15.10 3.65 -9.44
CA PRO A 201 14.02 4.25 -10.23
C PRO A 201 12.88 4.83 -9.39
N TYR A 202 12.37 4.07 -8.42
CA TYR A 202 11.28 4.53 -7.57
C TYR A 202 11.69 5.64 -6.59
N CYS A 203 12.87 5.56 -5.96
CA CYS A 203 13.40 6.66 -5.15
C CYS A 203 13.54 7.94 -5.97
N ARG A 204 14.06 7.85 -7.21
CA ARG A 204 14.18 9.00 -8.10
C ARG A 204 12.83 9.65 -8.34
N MET A 205 11.83 8.87 -8.73
CA MET A 205 10.46 9.34 -8.94
C MET A 205 9.93 10.09 -7.72
N VAL A 206 10.08 9.53 -6.50
CA VAL A 206 9.64 10.19 -5.26
C VAL A 206 10.44 11.46 -4.98
N LEU A 207 11.77 11.44 -5.13
CA LEU A 207 12.63 12.59 -4.88
C LEU A 207 12.41 13.74 -5.87
N GLU A 208 11.99 13.45 -7.10
CA GLU A 208 11.70 14.44 -8.15
C GLU A 208 10.24 14.94 -8.16
N SER A 209 9.38 14.33 -7.33
CA SER A 209 7.96 14.70 -7.21
C SER A 209 7.74 15.99 -6.40
N GLY A 210 6.47 16.43 -6.30
CA GLY A 210 6.10 17.65 -5.58
C GLY A 210 6.47 17.63 -4.09
N GLU A 211 6.72 18.81 -3.52
CA GLU A 211 7.12 18.98 -2.12
C GLU A 211 5.99 18.76 -1.12
N HIS A 212 4.74 18.85 -1.58
CA HIS A 212 3.54 18.58 -0.80
C HIS A 212 2.80 17.36 -1.34
N LEU A 213 2.05 16.71 -0.45
CA LEU A 213 1.11 15.66 -0.79
C LEU A 213 -0.32 16.17 -0.66
N ILE A 214 -1.20 15.60 -1.48
CA ILE A 214 -2.64 15.82 -1.44
C ILE A 214 -3.30 14.53 -0.91
N GLY A 215 -4.03 14.66 0.19
CA GLY A 215 -4.99 13.66 0.65
C GLY A 215 -6.42 14.15 0.46
N GLY A 216 -7.38 13.24 0.39
CA GLY A 216 -8.79 13.59 0.18
C GLY A 216 -9.56 12.39 -0.34
N LYS A 217 -10.86 12.57 -0.55
CA LYS A 217 -11.74 11.48 -0.99
C LYS A 217 -11.93 11.49 -2.50
#